data_AF-A0A4Y2LZ08-F1
#
_entry.id   AF-A0A4Y2LZ08-F1
#
_cell.length_a   1.000
_cell.length_b   1.000
_cell.length_c   1.000
_cell.angle_alpha   90.00
_cell.angle_beta   90.00
_cell.angle_gamma   90.00
#
_symmetry.space_group_name_H-M   'P 1'
#
loop_
_entity.id
_entity.type
_entity.pdbx_description
1 polymer ?
#
loop_
_entity_poly.entity_id
_entity_poly.type
_entity_poly.pdbx_seq_one_letter_code
_entity_poly.pdbx_strand_id
1 'polypeptide(L)'
;MENDPADEVSNLFIKVFKTIYNDILDSNGNRTYPRNRYGDEFYLKFYGEDVILQTDDGLRYAKDASHNEIYPKDVHGNDKYIGSTYAITQFGPKYPKNKDEDEFYLKQHDGDVILQTQDGLQYAKDASHNEIYPKDAHGNDKYIDSTYAITAFGVPILPKTKDEDEFYLKNSDGSSIVIIDDKPLSRYAKKKNGDEIYPTQYFEASQSFREVILENQYAKLFNNRILYPLDAYGNEYTIAIGTYELDARGREIIDEEISFPNGYPITNDNYVIVPNVENDPYFLRNSTPTVENENILGKLYREANGYQDYLTNTKATKNSRSPAKGYIYFPTNQTMPVKRVPESLLNWFIQSLFVISIMMILFLGYALLKK
;
A
#
# COMPACT_ATOMS: atom_id res chain seq x y z
N MET A 1 46.59 26.48 2.38
CA MET A 1 45.57 25.57 1.83
C MET A 1 46.33 24.32 1.41
N GLU A 2 46.36 23.33 2.29
CA GLU A 2 46.86 21.99 1.97
C GLU A 2 45.75 21.33 1.13
N ASN A 3 46.06 20.91 -0.09
CA ASN A 3 45.11 20.15 -0.90
C ASN A 3 44.82 18.84 -0.17
N ASP A 4 43.55 18.47 -0.07
CA ASP A 4 43.15 17.18 0.49
C ASP A 4 43.83 16.06 -0.34
N PRO A 5 44.56 15.11 0.27
CA PRO A 5 45.14 13.99 -0.45
C PRO A 5 44.09 13.19 -1.26
N ALA A 6 42.80 13.26 -0.91
CA ALA A 6 41.71 12.73 -1.74
C ALA A 6 41.57 13.46 -3.10
N ASP A 7 41.81 14.77 -3.13
CA ASP A 7 41.75 15.58 -4.36
C ASP A 7 42.94 15.29 -5.29
N GLU A 8 44.13 15.00 -4.76
CA GLU A 8 45.30 14.64 -5.59
C GLU A 8 45.15 13.26 -6.25
N VAL A 9 44.63 12.26 -5.53
CA VAL A 9 44.36 10.92 -6.09
C VAL A 9 43.24 10.99 -7.15
N SER A 10 42.19 11.77 -6.89
CA SER A 10 41.11 12.04 -7.86
C SER A 10 41.64 12.70 -9.13
N ASN A 11 42.51 13.72 -9.00
CA ASN A 11 43.11 14.40 -10.14
C ASN A 11 44.08 13.52 -10.95
N LEU A 12 44.84 12.64 -10.30
CA LEU A 12 45.72 11.68 -10.99
C LEU A 12 44.91 10.61 -11.74
N PHE A 13 43.82 10.12 -11.13
CA PHE A 13 42.90 9.18 -11.76
C PHE A 13 42.26 9.81 -13.01
N ILE A 14 41.69 11.02 -12.91
CA ILE A 14 41.09 11.77 -14.02
C ILE A 14 42.13 12.04 -15.13
N LYS A 15 43.38 12.35 -14.77
CA LYS A 15 44.45 12.66 -15.73
C LYS A 15 44.94 11.42 -16.47
N VAL A 16 45.09 10.27 -15.79
CA VAL A 16 45.40 8.99 -16.44
C VAL A 16 44.25 8.52 -17.32
N PHE A 17 43.00 8.72 -16.86
CA PHE A 17 41.79 8.45 -17.64
C PHE A 17 41.75 9.23 -18.95
N LYS A 18 41.92 10.56 -18.88
CA LYS A 18 41.91 11.43 -20.07
C LYS A 18 43.01 11.07 -21.07
N THR A 19 44.12 10.49 -20.61
CA THR A 19 45.28 10.22 -21.48
C THR A 19 45.21 8.84 -22.15
N ILE A 20 44.55 7.85 -21.55
CA ILE A 20 44.45 6.48 -22.10
C ILE A 20 43.13 6.23 -22.85
N TYR A 21 42.05 6.95 -22.51
CA TYR A 21 40.67 6.60 -22.94
C TYR A 21 40.07 7.51 -24.03
N ASN A 22 40.72 8.61 -24.42
CA ASN A 22 40.12 9.60 -25.33
C ASN A 22 40.00 9.15 -26.80
N ASP A 23 40.62 8.04 -27.21
CA ASP A 23 40.80 7.73 -28.64
C ASP A 23 39.94 6.58 -29.18
N ILE A 24 39.13 5.91 -28.35
CA ILE A 24 38.22 4.86 -28.84
C ILE A 24 36.88 5.51 -29.20
N LEU A 25 36.76 5.87 -30.48
CA LEU A 25 35.56 6.47 -31.06
C LEU A 25 34.79 5.44 -31.90
N ASP A 26 33.46 5.51 -31.87
CA ASP A 26 32.61 4.80 -32.80
C ASP A 26 32.63 5.46 -34.20
N SER A 27 31.89 4.91 -35.15
CA SER A 27 31.81 5.45 -36.52
C SER A 27 31.24 6.86 -36.61
N ASN A 28 30.58 7.34 -35.55
CA ASN A 28 29.99 8.66 -35.46
C ASN A 28 30.91 9.65 -34.70
N GLY A 29 32.09 9.20 -34.25
CA GLY A 29 33.02 10.01 -33.47
C GLY A 29 32.69 10.06 -31.98
N ASN A 30 31.77 9.24 -31.49
CA ASN A 30 31.40 9.21 -30.06
C ASN A 30 32.30 8.24 -29.30
N ARG A 31 32.64 8.58 -28.06
CA ARG A 31 33.44 7.70 -27.21
C ARG A 31 32.74 6.38 -26.92
N THR A 32 33.47 5.27 -27.05
CA THR A 32 32.93 3.93 -26.82
C THR A 32 33.90 3.00 -26.11
N TYR A 33 33.34 1.96 -25.50
CA TYR A 33 34.11 0.84 -24.96
C TYR A 33 34.69 -0.03 -26.09
N PRO A 34 35.84 -0.69 -25.86
CA PRO A 34 36.33 -1.73 -26.75
C PRO A 34 35.32 -2.87 -26.90
N ARG A 35 35.29 -3.50 -28.07
CA ARG A 35 34.40 -4.64 -28.38
C ARG A 35 35.20 -5.91 -28.64
N ASN A 36 34.67 -7.04 -28.20
CA ASN A 36 35.18 -8.36 -28.56
C ASN A 36 34.68 -8.79 -29.95
N ARG A 37 35.11 -9.97 -30.42
CA ARG A 37 34.72 -10.52 -31.74
C ARG A 37 33.23 -10.84 -31.90
N TYR A 38 32.50 -10.94 -30.80
CA TYR A 38 31.06 -11.22 -30.77
C TYR A 38 30.23 -9.94 -30.70
N GLY A 39 30.87 -8.78 -30.54
CA GLY A 39 30.21 -7.48 -30.44
C GLY A 39 29.98 -7.00 -29.01
N ASP A 40 30.29 -7.79 -27.98
CA ASP A 40 30.16 -7.34 -26.59
C ASP A 40 31.21 -6.27 -26.30
N GLU A 41 30.76 -5.18 -25.70
CA GLU A 41 31.62 -4.20 -25.07
C GLU A 41 32.10 -4.72 -23.72
N PHE A 42 33.32 -4.34 -23.33
CA PHE A 42 33.86 -4.68 -22.03
C PHE A 42 34.49 -3.48 -21.34
N TYR A 43 34.31 -3.44 -20.02
CA TYR A 43 35.00 -2.50 -19.17
C TYR A 43 36.51 -2.75 -19.21
N LEU A 44 37.26 -1.67 -19.27
CA LEU A 44 38.67 -1.72 -18.96
C LEU A 44 38.86 -1.79 -17.44
N LYS A 45 40.01 -2.30 -17.01
CA LYS A 45 40.33 -2.50 -15.60
C LYS A 45 41.41 -1.53 -15.12
N PHE A 46 41.22 -0.92 -13.96
CA PHE A 46 42.24 -0.13 -13.28
C PHE A 46 42.26 -0.49 -11.79
N TYR A 47 43.42 -0.94 -11.29
CA TYR A 47 43.55 -1.56 -9.96
C TYR A 47 42.52 -2.65 -9.66
N GLY A 48 42.11 -3.41 -10.69
CA GLY A 48 41.14 -4.51 -10.55
C GLY A 48 39.67 -4.09 -10.66
N GLU A 49 39.36 -2.80 -10.65
CA GLU A 49 38.00 -2.29 -10.82
C GLU A 49 37.64 -2.03 -12.27
N ASP A 50 36.35 -2.18 -12.60
CA ASP A 50 35.82 -1.71 -13.89
C ASP A 50 35.78 -0.20 -13.96
N VAL A 51 36.19 0.27 -15.14
CA VAL A 51 36.45 1.67 -15.43
C VAL A 51 35.28 2.28 -16.20
N ILE A 52 34.61 3.27 -15.60
CA ILE A 52 33.40 3.88 -16.15
C ILE A 52 33.75 4.97 -17.17
N LEU A 53 33.16 4.90 -18.36
CA LEU A 53 33.40 5.82 -19.45
C LEU A 53 32.53 7.08 -19.29
N GLN A 54 33.18 8.25 -19.35
CA GLN A 54 32.50 9.54 -19.43
C GLN A 54 32.45 10.02 -20.90
N THR A 55 31.23 10.17 -21.40
CA THR A 55 30.88 10.73 -22.70
C THR A 55 30.34 12.17 -22.53
N ASP A 56 30.04 12.84 -23.64
CA ASP A 56 29.42 14.17 -23.61
C ASP A 56 27.98 14.13 -23.04
N ASP A 57 27.32 12.97 -23.14
CA ASP A 57 25.98 12.72 -22.59
C ASP A 57 25.98 12.23 -21.12
N GLY A 58 27.18 12.09 -20.52
CA GLY A 58 27.37 11.69 -19.13
C GLY A 58 28.13 10.37 -18.97
N LEU A 59 27.84 9.64 -17.90
CA LEU A 59 28.46 8.33 -17.66
C LEU A 59 27.72 7.25 -18.44
N ARG A 60 28.47 6.29 -18.99
CA ARG A 60 27.94 5.23 -19.85
C ARG A 60 28.29 3.84 -19.32
N TYR A 61 27.34 2.92 -19.37
CA TYR A 61 27.55 1.48 -19.15
C TYR A 61 28.10 0.80 -20.42
N ALA A 62 28.87 -0.29 -20.26
CA ALA A 62 29.24 -1.17 -21.36
C ALA A 62 28.02 -2.01 -21.78
N LYS A 63 27.91 -2.38 -23.06
CA LYS A 63 26.79 -3.17 -23.60
C LYS A 63 27.19 -4.57 -24.06
N ASP A 64 26.34 -5.57 -23.85
CA ASP A 64 26.48 -6.88 -24.48
C ASP A 64 26.13 -6.85 -25.98
N ALA A 65 26.34 -7.94 -26.70
CA ALA A 65 26.02 -8.06 -28.13
C ALA A 65 24.50 -7.94 -28.42
N SER A 66 23.65 -8.12 -27.41
CA SER A 66 22.20 -7.89 -27.50
C SER A 66 21.82 -6.43 -27.22
N HIS A 67 22.79 -5.55 -26.95
CA HIS A 67 22.66 -4.15 -26.60
C HIS A 67 22.10 -3.88 -25.19
N ASN A 68 22.14 -4.86 -24.28
CA ASN A 68 21.85 -4.61 -22.87
C ASN A 68 23.07 -4.00 -22.19
N GLU A 69 22.88 -2.98 -21.38
CA GLU A 69 23.91 -2.43 -20.52
C GLU A 69 24.27 -3.44 -19.41
N ILE A 70 25.51 -3.38 -18.93
CA ILE A 70 26.07 -4.34 -17.97
C ILE A 70 26.58 -3.54 -16.77
N TYR A 71 26.31 -3.98 -15.54
CA TYR A 71 26.89 -3.33 -14.36
C TYR A 71 28.43 -3.46 -14.34
N PRO A 72 29.16 -2.38 -14.00
CA PRO A 72 30.59 -2.47 -13.70
C PRO A 72 30.81 -3.27 -12.41
N LYS A 73 31.99 -3.88 -12.28
CA LYS A 73 32.43 -4.66 -11.13
C LYS A 73 33.46 -3.91 -10.27
N ASP A 74 33.39 -4.09 -8.96
CA ASP A 74 34.42 -3.65 -8.00
C ASP A 74 35.68 -4.55 -8.04
N VAL A 75 36.67 -4.27 -7.17
CA VAL A 75 37.91 -5.08 -7.06
C VAL A 75 37.67 -6.54 -6.64
N HIS A 76 36.50 -6.83 -6.07
CA HIS A 76 36.10 -8.16 -5.62
C HIS A 76 35.23 -8.88 -6.66
N GLY A 77 34.89 -8.23 -7.78
CA GLY A 77 34.05 -8.77 -8.84
C GLY A 77 32.55 -8.61 -8.61
N ASN A 78 32.13 -7.85 -7.59
CA ASN A 78 30.73 -7.56 -7.31
C ASN A 78 30.24 -6.42 -8.20
N ASP A 79 29.01 -6.54 -8.69
CA ASP A 79 28.38 -5.50 -9.49
C ASP A 79 28.13 -4.23 -8.64
N LYS A 80 28.36 -3.05 -9.23
CA LYS A 80 28.19 -1.74 -8.57
C LYS A 80 27.48 -0.75 -9.49
N TYR A 81 26.79 0.23 -8.90
CA TYR A 81 26.21 1.34 -9.65
C TYR A 81 27.30 2.26 -10.21
N ILE A 82 27.09 2.79 -11.41
CA ILE A 82 27.85 3.96 -11.88
C ILE A 82 27.57 5.14 -10.94
N GLY A 83 28.60 5.88 -10.56
CA GLY A 83 28.46 7.10 -9.74
C GLY A 83 28.37 6.88 -8.22
N SER A 84 28.35 5.63 -7.72
CA SER A 84 28.28 5.36 -6.27
C SER A 84 29.55 5.71 -5.49
N THR A 85 30.70 5.81 -6.17
CA THR A 85 32.03 5.94 -5.53
C THR A 85 32.65 7.33 -5.71
N TYR A 86 32.09 8.18 -6.57
CA TYR A 86 32.69 9.48 -6.89
C TYR A 86 31.66 10.60 -6.80
N ALA A 87 31.78 11.41 -5.73
CA ALA A 87 30.96 12.57 -5.42
C ALA A 87 31.02 13.73 -6.46
N ILE A 88 31.61 13.50 -7.64
CA ILE A 88 32.09 14.57 -8.54
C ILE A 88 31.39 14.56 -9.90
N THR A 89 30.53 13.57 -10.19
CA THR A 89 29.82 13.56 -11.47
C THR A 89 28.49 14.29 -11.33
N GLN A 90 28.33 15.40 -12.06
CA GLN A 90 27.09 16.19 -12.16
C GLN A 90 25.85 15.36 -12.56
N PHE A 91 26.04 14.12 -13.01
CA PHE A 91 25.03 13.27 -13.63
C PHE A 91 24.37 12.25 -12.69
N GLY A 92 24.76 12.21 -11.41
CA GLY A 92 24.23 11.26 -10.40
C GLY A 92 24.43 9.78 -10.77
N PRO A 93 24.12 8.85 -9.86
CA PRO A 93 24.05 7.45 -10.22
C PRO A 93 22.80 7.16 -11.06
N LYS A 94 22.85 6.12 -11.91
CA LYS A 94 21.75 5.71 -12.81
C LYS A 94 21.63 4.20 -12.91
N TYR A 95 20.45 3.69 -13.21
CA TYR A 95 20.27 2.27 -13.55
C TYR A 95 20.78 1.97 -14.98
N PRO A 96 21.35 0.79 -15.22
CA PRO A 96 21.59 0.29 -16.57
C PRO A 96 20.28 -0.09 -17.24
N LYS A 97 20.28 -0.06 -18.58
CA LYS A 97 19.13 -0.36 -19.42
C LYS A 97 19.30 -1.61 -20.27
N ASN A 98 18.22 -2.34 -20.49
CA ASN A 98 18.18 -3.43 -21.46
C ASN A 98 18.04 -2.87 -22.90
N LYS A 99 18.06 -3.75 -23.90
CA LYS A 99 17.86 -3.39 -25.32
C LYS A 99 16.50 -2.76 -25.64
N ASP A 100 15.51 -2.99 -24.77
CA ASP A 100 14.15 -2.47 -24.89
C ASP A 100 13.99 -1.14 -24.14
N GLU A 101 15.09 -0.58 -23.60
CA GLU A 101 15.17 0.66 -22.81
C GLU A 101 14.61 0.59 -21.39
N ASP A 102 14.28 -0.60 -20.87
CA ASP A 102 13.91 -0.74 -19.45
C ASP A 102 15.15 -0.69 -18.57
N GLU A 103 15.09 0.13 -17.53
CA GLU A 103 16.05 0.11 -16.43
C GLU A 103 15.86 -1.15 -15.59
N PHE A 104 16.97 -1.72 -15.12
CA PHE A 104 16.93 -2.90 -14.26
C PHE A 104 17.79 -2.72 -13.01
N TYR A 105 17.38 -3.41 -11.95
CA TYR A 105 17.99 -3.32 -10.63
C TYR A 105 19.30 -4.11 -10.51
N LEU A 106 20.17 -3.63 -9.63
CA LEU A 106 21.32 -4.39 -9.16
C LEU A 106 20.82 -5.52 -8.27
N LYS A 107 21.20 -6.75 -8.59
CA LYS A 107 20.84 -7.93 -7.80
C LYS A 107 21.89 -8.20 -6.74
N GLN A 108 21.47 -8.23 -5.49
CA GLN A 108 22.28 -8.69 -4.35
C GLN A 108 21.62 -9.91 -3.69
N HIS A 109 22.32 -10.53 -2.74
CA HIS A 109 21.85 -11.75 -2.05
C HIS A 109 20.43 -11.61 -1.49
N ASP A 110 20.09 -10.42 -0.98
CA ASP A 110 18.82 -10.15 -0.31
C ASP A 110 17.73 -9.56 -1.24
N GLY A 111 17.99 -9.53 -2.56
CA GLY A 111 17.09 -9.03 -3.59
C GLY A 111 17.63 -7.83 -4.35
N ASP A 112 16.73 -7.12 -5.00
CA ASP A 112 17.02 -5.93 -5.79
C ASP A 112 17.34 -4.72 -4.90
N VAL A 113 18.32 -3.91 -5.33
CA VAL A 113 18.82 -2.75 -4.58
C VAL A 113 18.24 -1.46 -5.11
N ILE A 114 17.56 -0.68 -4.27
CA ILE A 114 17.10 0.66 -4.66
C ILE A 114 18.29 1.62 -4.73
N LEU A 115 18.34 2.40 -5.81
CA LEU A 115 19.37 3.40 -6.05
C LEU A 115 19.19 4.61 -5.14
N GLN A 116 20.24 4.98 -4.42
CA GLN A 116 20.33 6.24 -3.67
C GLN A 116 20.95 7.32 -4.55
N THR A 117 20.21 8.40 -4.79
CA THR A 117 20.66 9.59 -5.51
C THR A 117 20.82 10.78 -4.55
N GLN A 118 21.24 11.94 -5.07
CA GLN A 118 21.27 13.20 -4.31
C GLN A 118 19.86 13.68 -3.94
N ASP A 119 18.87 13.37 -4.77
CA ASP A 119 17.46 13.75 -4.56
C ASP A 119 16.69 12.73 -3.69
N GLY A 120 17.33 11.62 -3.32
CA GLY A 120 16.72 10.56 -2.52
C GLY A 120 16.80 9.19 -3.18
N LEU A 121 16.04 8.24 -2.62
CA LEU A 121 15.89 6.90 -3.18
C LEU A 121 15.04 6.96 -4.44
N GLN A 122 15.42 6.23 -5.50
CA GLN A 122 14.73 6.24 -6.79
C GLN A 122 14.42 4.82 -7.27
N TYR A 123 13.21 4.60 -7.80
CA TYR A 123 12.87 3.37 -8.52
C TYR A 123 13.42 3.34 -9.95
N ALA A 124 13.64 2.14 -10.49
CA ALA A 124 13.98 1.93 -11.89
C ALA A 124 12.72 2.15 -12.75
N LYS A 125 12.89 2.50 -14.02
CA LYS A 125 11.79 2.79 -14.95
C LYS A 125 11.77 1.86 -16.16
N ASP A 126 10.57 1.51 -16.62
CA ASP A 126 10.38 0.85 -17.91
C ASP A 126 10.61 1.82 -19.09
N ALA A 127 10.61 1.30 -20.31
CA ALA A 127 10.72 2.08 -21.54
C ALA A 127 9.61 3.14 -21.71
N SER A 128 8.46 2.92 -21.06
CA SER A 128 7.34 3.86 -21.01
C SER A 128 7.47 4.90 -19.90
N HIS A 129 8.58 4.92 -19.17
CA HIS A 129 8.89 5.79 -18.03
C HIS A 129 8.00 5.55 -16.79
N ASN A 130 7.37 4.39 -16.68
CA ASN A 130 6.73 3.97 -15.43
C ASN A 130 7.77 3.43 -14.47
N GLU A 131 7.68 3.80 -13.20
CA GLU A 131 8.50 3.22 -12.16
C GLU A 131 8.10 1.76 -11.89
N ILE A 132 9.09 0.94 -11.60
CA ILE A 132 8.97 -0.49 -11.34
C ILE A 132 9.37 -0.72 -9.89
N TYR A 133 8.69 -1.60 -9.17
CA TYR A 133 9.16 -2.00 -7.85
C TYR A 133 10.32 -3.01 -7.96
N PRO A 134 11.39 -2.85 -7.15
CA PRO A 134 12.39 -3.90 -6.95
C PRO A 134 11.76 -5.09 -6.24
N LYS A 135 12.34 -6.28 -6.39
CA LYS A 135 11.90 -7.49 -5.67
C LYS A 135 12.78 -7.81 -4.47
N ASP A 136 12.18 -8.25 -3.37
CA ASP A 136 12.90 -8.87 -2.24
C ASP A 136 13.31 -10.33 -2.56
N ALA A 137 14.08 -10.96 -1.68
CA ALA A 137 14.48 -12.37 -1.82
C ALA A 137 13.31 -13.37 -1.89
N HIS A 138 12.10 -12.96 -1.52
CA HIS A 138 10.88 -13.78 -1.57
C HIS A 138 10.03 -13.49 -2.81
N GLY A 139 10.40 -12.52 -3.66
CA GLY A 139 9.69 -12.10 -4.84
C GLY A 139 8.56 -11.09 -4.60
N ASN A 140 8.45 -10.50 -3.41
CA ASN A 140 7.52 -9.40 -3.15
C ASN A 140 8.12 -8.08 -3.63
N ASP A 141 7.26 -7.11 -3.94
CA ASP A 141 7.69 -5.74 -4.17
C ASP A 141 8.30 -5.14 -2.90
N LYS A 142 9.54 -4.71 -3.04
CA LYS A 142 10.27 -3.92 -2.05
C LYS A 142 10.03 -2.44 -2.35
N TYR A 143 9.71 -1.66 -1.35
CA TYR A 143 9.32 -0.26 -1.51
C TYR A 143 10.17 0.66 -0.62
N ILE A 144 10.19 1.94 -1.00
CA ILE A 144 10.65 3.07 -0.19
C ILE A 144 9.53 3.40 0.78
N ASP A 145 9.87 3.58 2.06
CA ASP A 145 8.89 3.85 3.11
C ASP A 145 8.00 5.04 2.75
N SER A 146 6.69 4.79 2.75
CA SER A 146 5.65 5.77 2.43
C SER A 146 5.69 6.36 1.01
N THR A 147 6.40 5.76 0.05
CA THR A 147 6.48 6.25 -1.33
C THR A 147 6.10 5.18 -2.35
N TYR A 148 5.00 5.41 -3.06
CA TYR A 148 4.59 4.53 -4.16
C TYR A 148 5.48 4.73 -5.38
N ALA A 149 5.66 3.66 -6.17
CA ALA A 149 6.11 3.82 -7.55
C ALA A 149 5.02 4.55 -8.35
N ILE A 150 5.40 5.36 -9.32
CA ILE A 150 4.45 6.10 -10.17
C ILE A 150 4.60 5.75 -11.65
N THR A 151 3.49 5.74 -12.36
CA THR A 151 3.48 5.73 -13.83
C THR A 151 4.06 7.03 -14.40
N ALA A 152 4.37 7.05 -15.69
CA ALA A 152 4.79 8.26 -16.39
C ALA A 152 3.78 9.43 -16.32
N PHE A 153 2.51 9.14 -16.00
CA PHE A 153 1.45 10.14 -15.82
C PHE A 153 1.26 10.56 -14.36
N GLY A 154 2.11 10.12 -13.44
CA GLY A 154 2.00 10.39 -12.01
C GLY A 154 0.86 9.63 -11.32
N VAL A 155 0.36 8.56 -11.93
CA VAL A 155 -0.60 7.65 -11.28
C VAL A 155 0.16 6.64 -10.41
N PRO A 156 -0.17 6.50 -9.12
CA PRO A 156 0.47 5.53 -8.24
C PRO A 156 0.26 4.07 -8.68
N ILE A 157 1.33 3.29 -8.57
CA ILE A 157 1.35 1.85 -8.78
C ILE A 157 1.37 1.21 -7.39
N LEU A 158 0.39 0.36 -7.09
CA LEU A 158 0.33 -0.33 -5.81
C LEU A 158 1.34 -1.49 -5.79
N PRO A 159 2.13 -1.64 -4.71
CA PRO A 159 3.05 -2.76 -4.58
C PRO A 159 2.28 -4.07 -4.44
N LYS A 160 2.93 -5.16 -4.83
CA LYS A 160 2.39 -6.51 -4.87
C LYS A 160 3.24 -7.50 -4.09
N THR A 161 2.58 -8.48 -3.49
CA THR A 161 3.26 -9.69 -3.01
C THR A 161 3.66 -10.59 -4.17
N LYS A 162 4.50 -11.60 -3.91
CA LYS A 162 4.84 -12.66 -4.87
C LYS A 162 3.62 -13.42 -5.41
N ASP A 163 2.50 -13.37 -4.69
CA ASP A 163 1.26 -14.04 -5.06
C ASP A 163 0.37 -13.17 -5.95
N GLU A 164 0.81 -11.96 -6.30
CA GLU A 164 0.10 -10.91 -7.06
C GLU A 164 -1.01 -10.21 -6.27
N ASP A 165 -1.00 -10.28 -4.95
CA ASP A 165 -1.90 -9.48 -4.11
C ASP A 165 -1.32 -8.07 -3.94
N GLU A 166 -2.07 -7.05 -4.36
CA GLU A 166 -1.72 -5.65 -4.11
C GLU A 166 -1.98 -5.25 -2.65
N PHE A 167 -1.20 -4.31 -2.14
CA PHE A 167 -1.40 -3.73 -0.82
C PHE A 167 -1.14 -2.22 -0.79
N TYR A 168 -1.67 -1.56 0.24
CA TYR A 168 -1.41 -0.15 0.49
C TYR A 168 -0.13 0.02 1.31
N LEU A 169 0.71 0.97 0.92
CA LEU A 169 1.76 1.49 1.79
C LEU A 169 1.14 2.15 3.02
N LYS A 170 1.87 2.10 4.13
CA LYS A 170 1.41 2.59 5.43
C LYS A 170 2.24 3.78 5.90
N ASN A 171 1.57 4.75 6.51
CA ASN A 171 2.20 5.80 7.31
C ASN A 171 2.71 5.24 8.64
N SER A 172 3.44 6.06 9.39
CA SER A 172 3.99 5.69 10.71
C SER A 172 2.95 5.31 11.77
N ASP A 173 1.71 5.76 11.62
CA ASP A 173 0.56 5.40 12.47
C ASP A 173 -0.13 4.09 12.04
N GLY A 174 0.30 3.49 10.93
CA GLY A 174 -0.31 2.29 10.33
C GLY A 174 -1.48 2.59 9.39
N SER A 175 -1.87 3.85 9.20
CA SER A 175 -2.87 4.24 8.20
C SER A 175 -2.37 3.97 6.79
N SER A 176 -3.22 3.46 5.91
CA SER A 176 -2.96 3.40 4.48
C SER A 176 -2.74 4.80 3.92
N ILE A 177 -1.73 4.93 3.06
CA ILE A 177 -1.49 6.13 2.27
C ILE A 177 -2.46 6.11 1.09
N VAL A 178 -3.40 7.05 1.12
CA VAL A 178 -4.48 7.18 0.13
C VAL A 178 -4.50 8.53 -0.58
N ILE A 179 -3.58 9.43 -0.22
CA ILE A 179 -3.37 10.74 -0.87
C ILE A 179 -1.88 10.84 -1.19
N ILE A 180 -1.55 11.15 -2.44
CA ILE A 180 -0.18 11.30 -2.96
C ILE A 180 -0.17 12.59 -3.77
N ASP A 181 0.73 13.51 -3.43
CA ASP A 181 0.81 14.85 -4.05
C ASP A 181 -0.55 15.54 -4.14
N ASP A 182 -1.27 15.57 -3.01
CA ASP A 182 -2.63 16.13 -2.86
C ASP A 182 -3.71 15.48 -3.74
N LYS A 183 -3.42 14.34 -4.39
CA LYS A 183 -4.38 13.58 -5.19
C LYS A 183 -4.79 12.29 -4.47
N PRO A 184 -6.10 12.02 -4.33
CA PRO A 184 -6.54 10.74 -3.77
C PRO A 184 -6.19 9.59 -4.73
N LEU A 185 -6.02 8.39 -4.16
CA LEU A 185 -6.00 7.17 -4.95
C LEU A 185 -7.36 6.96 -5.62
N SER A 186 -7.34 6.71 -6.93
CA SER A 186 -8.55 6.53 -7.74
C SER A 186 -9.06 5.10 -7.83
N ARG A 187 -8.36 4.13 -7.19
CA ARG A 187 -8.76 2.72 -7.20
C ARG A 187 -8.39 1.97 -5.94
N TYR A 188 -9.11 0.88 -5.71
CA TYR A 188 -8.78 -0.08 -4.67
C TYR A 188 -7.58 -0.96 -5.03
N ALA A 189 -6.86 -1.42 -4.00
CA ALA A 189 -5.92 -2.53 -4.11
C ALA A 189 -6.69 -3.82 -4.40
N LYS A 190 -6.12 -4.72 -5.20
CA LYS A 190 -6.74 -5.98 -5.60
C LYS A 190 -5.92 -7.18 -5.18
N LYS A 191 -6.61 -8.20 -4.67
CA LYS A 191 -6.05 -9.54 -4.56
C LYS A 191 -5.91 -10.17 -5.95
N LYS A 192 -5.10 -11.23 -6.05
CA LYS A 192 -4.94 -12.04 -7.25
C LYS A 192 -6.27 -12.53 -7.83
N ASN A 193 -7.24 -12.86 -6.97
CA ASN A 193 -8.56 -13.32 -7.40
C ASN A 193 -9.48 -12.20 -7.91
N GLY A 194 -9.06 -10.93 -7.82
CA GLY A 194 -9.82 -9.75 -8.24
C GLY A 194 -10.63 -9.08 -7.13
N ASP A 195 -10.64 -9.60 -5.90
CA ASP A 195 -11.28 -8.94 -4.76
C ASP A 195 -10.58 -7.62 -4.44
N GLU A 196 -11.35 -6.55 -4.33
CA GLU A 196 -10.87 -5.24 -3.91
C GLU A 196 -10.75 -5.15 -2.38
N ILE A 197 -9.71 -4.46 -1.93
CA ILE A 197 -9.36 -4.28 -0.54
C ILE A 197 -9.51 -2.80 -0.21
N TYR A 198 -10.23 -2.50 0.88
CA TYR A 198 -10.28 -1.13 1.40
C TYR A 198 -8.94 -0.71 2.01
N PRO A 199 -8.50 0.55 1.79
CA PRO A 199 -7.46 1.14 2.62
C PRO A 199 -7.98 1.32 4.04
N THR A 200 -7.07 1.36 5.02
CA THR A 200 -7.44 1.56 6.43
C THR A 200 -6.92 2.88 6.97
N GLN A 201 -7.63 3.49 7.91
CA GLN A 201 -7.21 4.70 8.61
C GLN A 201 -7.20 4.41 10.11
N TYR A 202 -6.12 4.78 10.78
CA TYR A 202 -5.97 4.69 12.22
C TYR A 202 -6.71 5.85 12.90
N PHE A 203 -7.39 5.54 14.00
CA PHE A 203 -8.04 6.50 14.88
C PHE A 203 -7.42 6.42 16.25
N GLU A 204 -6.66 7.45 16.61
CA GLU A 204 -5.98 7.53 17.89
C GLU A 204 -6.94 7.44 19.08
N ALA A 205 -8.10 8.12 19.01
CA ALA A 205 -9.09 8.15 20.08
C ALA A 205 -9.60 6.76 20.50
N SER A 206 -9.76 5.86 19.53
CA SER A 206 -10.24 4.48 19.76
C SER A 206 -9.14 3.42 19.65
N GLN A 207 -7.90 3.84 19.37
CA GLN A 207 -6.76 2.98 19.05
C GLN A 207 -7.11 1.85 18.08
N SER A 208 -7.82 2.21 17.01
CA SER A 208 -8.39 1.23 16.09
C SER A 208 -8.35 1.70 14.65
N PHE A 209 -8.63 0.79 13.72
CA PHE A 209 -8.66 1.08 12.30
C PHE A 209 -10.09 1.05 11.77
N ARG A 210 -10.36 1.92 10.80
CA ARG A 210 -11.54 1.79 9.93
C ARG A 210 -11.10 1.62 8.49
N GLU A 211 -11.95 1.05 7.67
CA GLU A 211 -11.76 1.00 6.22
C GLU A 211 -12.28 2.29 5.57
N VAL A 212 -11.63 2.79 4.52
CA VAL A 212 -11.89 4.12 3.92
C VAL A 212 -12.43 3.98 2.50
N ILE A 213 -13.53 4.67 2.21
CA ILE A 213 -14.11 4.76 0.86
C ILE A 213 -13.28 5.71 0.00
N LEU A 214 -12.90 5.27 -1.20
CA LEU A 214 -12.22 6.07 -2.22
C LEU A 214 -13.22 6.61 -3.24
N GLU A 215 -13.14 7.90 -3.55
CA GLU A 215 -13.91 8.57 -4.63
C GLU A 215 -15.41 8.23 -4.67
N ASN A 216 -16.05 8.11 -3.51
CA ASN A 216 -17.47 7.73 -3.37
C ASN A 216 -17.83 6.37 -4.00
N GLN A 217 -16.86 5.47 -4.18
CA GLN A 217 -17.08 4.13 -4.73
C GLN A 217 -16.82 3.08 -3.68
N TYR A 218 -17.66 2.05 -3.58
CA TYR A 218 -17.39 0.92 -2.70
C TYR A 218 -16.48 -0.13 -3.36
N ALA A 219 -15.66 -0.80 -2.56
CA ALA A 219 -14.88 -1.96 -2.99
C ALA A 219 -15.80 -3.12 -3.38
N LYS A 220 -15.37 -3.91 -4.37
CA LYS A 220 -16.10 -5.04 -4.95
C LYS A 220 -15.33 -6.35 -4.81
N LEU A 221 -16.06 -7.43 -4.61
CA LEU A 221 -15.53 -8.79 -4.78
C LEU A 221 -15.37 -9.12 -6.27
N PHE A 222 -14.62 -10.18 -6.56
CA PHE A 222 -14.38 -10.68 -7.93
C PHE A 222 -15.67 -10.95 -8.74
N ASN A 223 -16.78 -11.24 -8.04
CA ASN A 223 -18.10 -11.45 -8.64
C ASN A 223 -18.94 -10.17 -8.75
N ASN A 224 -18.31 -9.00 -8.67
CA ASN A 224 -18.91 -7.65 -8.66
C ASN A 224 -19.84 -7.37 -7.47
N ARG A 225 -19.89 -8.23 -6.46
CA ARG A 225 -20.66 -7.93 -5.24
C ARG A 225 -19.98 -6.82 -4.46
N ILE A 226 -20.74 -5.78 -4.15
CA ILE A 226 -20.26 -4.64 -3.36
C ILE A 226 -20.03 -5.05 -1.90
N LEU A 227 -19.00 -4.52 -1.28
CA LEU A 227 -18.70 -4.66 0.14
C LEU A 227 -18.86 -3.31 0.83
N TYR A 228 -19.64 -3.24 1.90
CA TYR A 228 -19.61 -2.05 2.75
C TYR A 228 -18.36 -2.03 3.62
N PRO A 229 -17.72 -0.85 3.79
CA PRO A 229 -16.56 -0.70 4.66
C PRO A 229 -16.93 -0.92 6.12
N LEU A 230 -15.94 -1.27 6.93
CA LEU A 230 -16.08 -1.47 8.37
C LEU A 230 -15.55 -0.28 9.16
N ASP A 231 -16.27 0.08 10.22
CA ASP A 231 -15.82 1.05 11.21
C ASP A 231 -14.85 0.42 12.25
N ALA A 232 -14.35 1.26 13.15
CA ALA A 232 -13.52 0.90 14.31
C ALA A 232 -14.04 -0.29 15.16
N TYR A 233 -15.35 -0.49 15.16
CA TYR A 233 -16.04 -1.51 15.92
C TYR A 233 -16.41 -2.73 15.07
N GLY A 234 -16.05 -2.74 13.78
CA GLY A 234 -16.39 -3.82 12.85
C GLY A 234 -17.83 -3.75 12.35
N ASN A 235 -18.55 -2.66 12.57
CA ASN A 235 -19.87 -2.47 11.96
C ASN A 235 -19.71 -1.95 10.54
N GLU A 236 -20.58 -2.38 9.64
CA GLU A 236 -20.64 -1.80 8.30
C GLU A 236 -21.08 -0.33 8.38
N TYR A 237 -20.62 0.49 7.44
CA TYR A 237 -21.12 1.83 7.24
C TYR A 237 -21.24 2.17 5.76
N THR A 238 -22.01 3.21 5.46
CA THR A 238 -22.28 3.70 4.11
C THR A 238 -22.10 5.20 4.06
N ILE A 239 -22.00 5.76 2.86
CA ILE A 239 -22.06 7.20 2.61
C ILE A 239 -23.35 7.54 1.89
N ALA A 240 -23.92 8.69 2.22
CA ALA A 240 -25.06 9.25 1.52
C ALA A 240 -24.54 10.11 0.37
N ILE A 241 -24.93 9.74 -0.86
CA ILE A 241 -24.56 10.44 -2.09
C ILE A 241 -25.84 11.06 -2.66
N GLY A 242 -25.88 12.39 -2.65
CA GLY A 242 -26.97 13.16 -3.24
C GLY A 242 -26.91 13.17 -4.76
N THR A 243 -28.07 13.32 -5.37
CA THR A 243 -28.20 13.72 -6.78
C THR A 243 -28.18 15.25 -6.87
N TYR A 244 -28.07 15.78 -8.09
CA TYR A 244 -28.22 17.22 -8.33
C TYR A 244 -29.68 17.73 -8.17
N GLU A 245 -30.63 16.82 -7.91
CA GLU A 245 -32.04 17.17 -7.71
C GLU A 245 -32.33 17.45 -6.24
N LEU A 246 -33.23 18.41 -6.01
CA LEU A 246 -33.69 18.76 -4.67
C LEU A 246 -35.12 18.25 -4.42
N ASP A 247 -35.37 17.77 -3.21
CA ASP A 247 -36.71 17.42 -2.73
C ASP A 247 -37.58 18.68 -2.52
N ALA A 248 -38.85 18.48 -2.18
CA ALA A 248 -39.80 19.58 -1.92
C ALA A 248 -39.40 20.50 -0.75
N ARG A 249 -38.39 20.11 0.05
CA ARG A 249 -37.83 20.88 1.16
C ARG A 249 -36.49 21.52 0.80
N GLY A 250 -36.03 21.38 -0.44
CA GLY A 250 -34.77 21.93 -0.93
C GLY A 250 -33.54 21.11 -0.54
N ARG A 251 -33.70 19.83 -0.19
CA ARG A 251 -32.58 18.93 0.19
C ARG A 251 -32.20 18.03 -0.96
N GLU A 252 -30.91 17.69 -1.09
CA GLU A 252 -30.46 16.75 -2.12
C GLU A 252 -31.19 15.41 -1.99
N ILE A 253 -31.72 14.93 -3.11
CA ILE A 253 -32.33 13.61 -3.16
C ILE A 253 -31.21 12.59 -3.15
N ILE A 254 -31.18 11.72 -2.14
CA ILE A 254 -30.20 10.64 -2.04
C ILE A 254 -30.41 9.62 -3.16
N ASP A 255 -29.33 9.28 -3.87
CA ASP A 255 -29.28 8.16 -4.79
C ASP A 255 -29.11 6.85 -4.00
N GLU A 256 -30.22 6.12 -3.78
CA GLU A 256 -30.19 4.87 -3.02
C GLU A 256 -29.37 3.77 -3.73
N GLU A 257 -29.29 3.76 -5.06
CA GLU A 257 -28.57 2.72 -5.80
C GLU A 257 -27.06 2.87 -5.62
N ILE A 258 -26.57 4.11 -5.61
CA ILE A 258 -25.15 4.40 -5.37
C ILE A 258 -24.82 4.37 -3.88
N SER A 259 -25.68 4.94 -3.03
CA SER A 259 -25.43 5.06 -1.58
C SER A 259 -25.58 3.74 -0.85
N PHE A 260 -26.60 2.95 -1.21
CA PHE A 260 -27.02 1.74 -0.49
C PHE A 260 -27.24 0.55 -1.43
N PRO A 261 -26.26 0.20 -2.29
CA PRO A 261 -26.41 -0.83 -3.32
C PRO A 261 -26.76 -2.23 -2.79
N ASN A 262 -26.50 -2.51 -1.52
CA ASN A 262 -26.83 -3.78 -0.85
C ASN A 262 -27.88 -3.60 0.27
N GLY A 263 -28.70 -2.55 0.21
CA GLY A 263 -29.62 -2.18 1.28
C GLY A 263 -28.87 -1.65 2.51
N TYR A 264 -29.41 -1.86 3.70
CA TYR A 264 -28.84 -1.29 4.92
C TYR A 264 -27.44 -1.85 5.26
N PRO A 265 -26.54 -1.00 5.82
CA PRO A 265 -25.41 -1.49 6.58
C PRO A 265 -25.87 -2.23 7.84
N ILE A 266 -25.00 -3.09 8.37
CA ILE A 266 -25.32 -3.92 9.54
C ILE A 266 -24.20 -3.90 10.57
N THR A 267 -24.55 -4.12 11.84
CA THR A 267 -23.60 -4.30 12.92
C THR A 267 -22.87 -5.63 12.81
N ASN A 268 -21.76 -5.78 13.55
CA ASN A 268 -21.02 -7.05 13.62
C ASN A 268 -21.79 -8.21 14.27
N ASP A 269 -22.96 -7.94 14.87
CA ASP A 269 -23.92 -8.92 15.40
C ASP A 269 -25.23 -8.95 14.59
N ASN A 270 -25.18 -8.53 13.32
CA ASN A 270 -26.24 -8.65 12.31
C ASN A 270 -27.52 -7.84 12.60
N TYR A 271 -27.44 -6.70 13.28
CA TYR A 271 -28.57 -5.76 13.36
C TYR A 271 -28.48 -4.72 12.27
N VAL A 272 -29.63 -4.32 11.76
CA VAL A 272 -29.73 -3.27 10.74
C VAL A 272 -29.31 -1.93 11.33
N ILE A 273 -28.53 -1.19 10.56
CA ILE A 273 -28.12 0.19 10.84
C ILE A 273 -28.88 1.09 9.87
N VAL A 274 -29.67 2.02 10.40
CA VAL A 274 -30.37 3.04 9.60
C VAL A 274 -29.45 4.25 9.45
N PRO A 275 -29.08 4.65 8.22
CA PRO A 275 -28.20 5.78 7.97
C PRO A 275 -28.78 7.08 8.56
N ASN A 276 -27.89 7.91 9.09
CA ASN A 276 -28.23 9.27 9.49
C ASN A 276 -27.90 10.24 8.34
N VAL A 277 -28.95 10.81 7.73
CA VAL A 277 -28.84 11.80 6.66
C VAL A 277 -29.35 13.12 7.19
N GLU A 278 -28.47 14.12 7.26
CA GLU A 278 -28.79 15.48 7.77
C GLU A 278 -29.39 15.51 9.19
N ASN A 279 -28.97 14.59 10.07
CA ASN A 279 -29.48 14.38 11.43
C ASN A 279 -30.82 13.63 11.54
N ASP A 280 -31.37 13.16 10.43
CA ASP A 280 -32.62 12.38 10.39
C ASP A 280 -32.35 10.91 10.00
N PRO A 281 -33.15 9.95 10.52
CA PRO A 281 -33.08 8.56 10.07
C PRO A 281 -33.57 8.45 8.62
N TYR A 282 -32.75 7.86 7.75
CA TYR A 282 -33.11 7.63 6.35
C TYR A 282 -33.59 6.19 6.14
N PHE A 283 -34.90 6.03 5.92
CA PHE A 283 -35.51 4.72 5.65
C PHE A 283 -35.51 4.43 4.15
N LEU A 284 -34.80 3.38 3.75
CA LEU A 284 -34.71 2.92 2.36
C LEU A 284 -36.09 2.46 1.86
N ARG A 285 -36.47 2.92 0.67
CA ARG A 285 -37.81 2.67 0.09
C ARG A 285 -38.10 1.18 -0.13
N ASN A 286 -37.09 0.44 -0.59
CA ASN A 286 -37.23 -0.97 -0.97
C ASN A 286 -36.23 -1.85 -0.22
N SER A 287 -36.28 -1.82 1.12
CA SER A 287 -35.39 -2.61 1.97
C SER A 287 -36.00 -3.91 2.48
N THR A 288 -35.16 -4.93 2.65
CA THR A 288 -35.51 -6.17 3.36
C THR A 288 -34.41 -6.46 4.39
N PRO A 289 -34.73 -6.49 5.70
CA PRO A 289 -36.05 -6.29 6.29
C PRO A 289 -36.52 -4.82 6.21
N THR A 290 -37.83 -4.62 6.29
CA THR A 290 -38.42 -3.29 6.48
C THR A 290 -38.09 -2.79 7.88
N VAL A 291 -37.75 -1.51 7.99
CA VAL A 291 -37.40 -0.86 9.25
C VAL A 291 -38.15 0.46 9.33
N GLU A 292 -38.66 0.76 10.51
CA GLU A 292 -39.42 1.97 10.82
C GLU A 292 -38.86 2.65 12.09
N ASN A 293 -39.37 3.84 12.41
CA ASN A 293 -38.93 4.62 13.57
C ASN A 293 -39.02 3.85 14.90
N GLU A 294 -40.03 3.00 15.07
CA GLU A 294 -40.22 2.19 16.28
C GLU A 294 -39.13 1.13 16.48
N ASN A 295 -38.38 0.79 15.44
CA ASN A 295 -37.27 -0.15 15.53
C ASN A 295 -35.99 0.50 16.08
N ILE A 296 -35.89 1.82 16.11
CA ILE A 296 -34.69 2.55 16.52
C ILE A 296 -34.47 2.41 18.03
N LEU A 297 -33.34 1.78 18.40
CA LEU A 297 -32.89 1.63 19.77
C LEU A 297 -32.05 2.81 20.25
N GLY A 298 -31.41 3.54 19.33
CA GLY A 298 -30.51 4.62 19.65
C GLY A 298 -29.52 4.94 18.54
N LYS A 299 -28.52 5.78 18.83
CA LYS A 299 -27.47 6.18 17.88
C LYS A 299 -26.17 5.45 18.15
N LEU A 300 -25.54 4.88 17.14
CA LEU A 300 -24.21 4.31 17.24
C LEU A 300 -23.19 5.39 17.60
N TYR A 301 -22.30 5.09 18.54
CA TYR A 301 -21.20 5.98 18.87
C TYR A 301 -20.03 5.74 17.92
N ARG A 302 -19.71 6.75 17.11
CA ARG A 302 -18.55 6.75 16.22
C ARG A 302 -17.75 8.03 16.46
N GLU A 303 -16.65 7.90 17.20
CA GLU A 303 -15.81 9.03 17.64
C GLU A 303 -15.30 9.91 16.49
N ALA A 304 -15.08 9.33 15.32
CA ALA A 304 -14.24 9.97 14.32
C ALA A 304 -14.95 10.92 13.34
N ASN A 305 -16.24 10.77 13.04
CA ASN A 305 -16.83 11.42 11.85
C ASN A 305 -18.26 11.96 12.03
N GLY A 306 -18.82 11.98 13.25
CA GLY A 306 -20.20 12.45 13.42
C GLY A 306 -21.27 11.56 12.75
N TYR A 307 -20.91 10.39 12.19
CA TYR A 307 -21.86 9.37 11.74
C TYR A 307 -22.56 8.77 12.96
N GLN A 308 -23.65 9.42 13.37
CA GLN A 308 -24.55 8.94 14.40
C GLN A 308 -25.67 8.13 13.76
N ASP A 309 -25.30 7.10 13.00
CA ASP A 309 -26.27 6.18 12.41
C ASP A 309 -27.08 5.50 13.51
N TYR A 310 -28.28 5.07 13.17
CA TYR A 310 -29.25 4.55 14.13
C TYR A 310 -29.14 3.03 14.24
N LEU A 311 -28.89 2.54 15.46
CA LEU A 311 -28.98 1.12 15.79
C LEU A 311 -30.46 0.74 15.89
N THR A 312 -30.81 -0.43 15.35
CA THR A 312 -32.17 -0.97 15.41
C THR A 312 -32.24 -2.29 16.16
N ASN A 313 -33.45 -2.71 16.52
CA ASN A 313 -33.72 -4.07 17.03
C ASN A 313 -33.99 -5.09 15.91
N THR A 314 -33.88 -4.70 14.65
CA THR A 314 -34.19 -5.53 13.49
C THR A 314 -32.95 -6.32 13.04
N LYS A 315 -33.07 -7.64 12.91
CA LYS A 315 -32.01 -8.51 12.38
C LYS A 315 -31.95 -8.46 10.87
N ALA A 316 -30.74 -8.34 10.33
CA ALA A 316 -30.50 -8.39 8.90
C ALA A 316 -30.64 -9.83 8.36
N THR A 317 -30.91 -9.93 7.05
CA THR A 317 -30.95 -11.21 6.32
C THR A 317 -29.55 -11.70 5.93
N LYS A 318 -28.58 -10.79 5.83
CA LYS A 318 -27.16 -11.09 5.61
C LYS A 318 -26.39 -11.18 6.93
N ASN A 319 -25.32 -11.96 6.90
CA ASN A 319 -24.33 -11.99 7.98
C ASN A 319 -23.28 -10.90 7.77
N SER A 320 -22.83 -10.30 8.86
CA SER A 320 -21.67 -9.41 8.86
C SER A 320 -20.43 -10.18 8.46
N ARG A 321 -19.54 -9.51 7.72
CA ARG A 321 -18.21 -10.03 7.42
C ARG A 321 -17.19 -9.79 8.53
N SER A 322 -17.52 -8.95 9.50
CA SER A 322 -16.65 -8.69 10.65
C SER A 322 -16.86 -9.76 11.71
N PRO A 323 -15.80 -10.17 12.44
CA PRO A 323 -16.00 -10.90 13.68
C PRO A 323 -16.81 -10.05 14.68
N ALA A 324 -17.55 -10.73 15.55
CA ALA A 324 -18.31 -10.10 16.62
C ALA A 324 -17.38 -9.34 17.57
N LYS A 325 -17.70 -8.07 17.83
CA LYS A 325 -16.93 -7.16 18.70
C LYS A 325 -17.89 -6.30 19.50
N GLY A 326 -17.53 -5.97 20.74
CA GLY A 326 -18.33 -5.02 21.53
C GLY A 326 -18.32 -3.62 20.89
N TYR A 327 -19.45 -2.94 20.89
CA TYR A 327 -19.59 -1.59 20.35
C TYR A 327 -20.47 -0.71 21.26
N ILE A 328 -20.44 0.60 21.05
CA ILE A 328 -21.10 1.58 21.92
C ILE A 328 -22.24 2.25 21.16
N TYR A 329 -23.36 2.51 21.84
CA TYR A 329 -24.47 3.30 21.31
C TYR A 329 -25.13 4.13 22.41
N PHE A 330 -25.82 5.20 22.04
CA PHE A 330 -26.64 6.04 22.91
C PHE A 330 -28.10 5.64 22.76
N PRO A 331 -28.72 5.01 23.78
CA PRO A 331 -30.12 4.62 23.69
C PRO A 331 -31.04 5.82 23.49
N THR A 332 -32.17 5.61 22.80
CA THR A 332 -33.20 6.63 22.64
C THR A 332 -33.63 7.16 24.01
N ASN A 333 -33.69 8.49 24.16
CA ASN A 333 -34.01 9.20 25.40
C ASN A 333 -32.99 9.02 26.55
N GLN A 334 -31.77 8.57 26.27
CA GLN A 334 -30.70 8.48 27.26
C GLN A 334 -29.50 9.33 26.85
N THR A 335 -28.83 9.91 27.84
CA THR A 335 -27.61 10.72 27.65
C THR A 335 -26.33 9.92 27.86
N MET A 336 -26.43 8.74 28.49
CA MET A 336 -25.29 7.90 28.80
C MET A 336 -25.11 6.82 27.72
N PRO A 337 -23.88 6.60 27.24
CA PRO A 337 -23.60 5.54 26.28
C PRO A 337 -23.71 4.16 26.94
N VAL A 338 -24.18 3.17 26.17
CA VAL A 338 -24.28 1.77 26.57
C VAL A 338 -23.35 0.93 25.69
N LYS A 339 -22.57 0.06 26.34
CA LYS A 339 -21.76 -0.94 25.65
C LYS A 339 -22.62 -2.16 25.33
N ARG A 340 -22.73 -2.48 24.05
CA ARG A 340 -23.34 -3.70 23.55
C ARG A 340 -22.27 -4.76 23.31
N VAL A 341 -22.51 -5.96 23.83
CA VAL A 341 -21.63 -7.13 23.63
C VAL A 341 -22.45 -8.16 22.86
N PRO A 342 -22.03 -8.55 21.64
CA PRO A 342 -22.68 -9.61 20.88
C PRO A 342 -22.84 -10.91 21.70
N GLU A 343 -23.98 -11.57 21.57
CA GLU A 343 -24.30 -12.82 22.28
C GLU A 343 -23.29 -13.94 22.01
N SER A 344 -22.73 -13.97 20.79
CA SER A 344 -21.70 -14.91 20.39
C SER A 344 -20.44 -14.83 21.26
N LEU A 345 -20.08 -13.63 21.73
CA LEU A 345 -18.95 -13.44 22.66
C LEU A 345 -19.29 -13.88 24.08
N LEU A 346 -20.53 -13.64 24.51
CA LEU A 346 -20.99 -14.03 25.85
C LEU A 346 -20.98 -15.56 25.99
N ASN A 347 -21.47 -16.27 24.98
CA ASN A 347 -21.49 -17.74 24.97
C ASN A 347 -20.08 -18.34 25.00
N TRP A 348 -19.13 -17.77 24.25
CA TRP A 348 -17.74 -18.22 24.27
C TRP A 348 -17.10 -18.05 25.65
N PHE A 349 -17.36 -16.92 26.32
CA PHE A 349 -16.87 -16.67 27.67
C PHE A 349 -17.44 -17.68 28.69
N ILE A 350 -18.75 -17.93 28.64
CA ILE A 350 -19.42 -18.91 29.51
C ILE A 350 -18.88 -20.33 29.26
N GLN A 351 -18.74 -20.73 28.00
CA GLN A 351 -18.17 -22.04 27.64
C GLN A 351 -16.72 -22.18 28.13
N SER A 352 -15.91 -21.12 28.00
CA SER A 352 -14.53 -21.12 28.48
C SER A 352 -14.45 -21.27 30.00
N LEU A 353 -15.30 -20.55 30.74
CA LEU A 353 -15.40 -20.70 32.20
C LEU A 353 -15.83 -22.11 32.61
N PHE A 354 -16.75 -22.72 31.87
CA PHE A 354 -17.19 -24.09 32.12
C PHE A 354 -16.06 -25.11 31.92
N VAL A 355 -15.30 -24.99 30.82
CA VAL A 355 -14.14 -25.85 30.55
C VAL A 355 -13.06 -25.70 31.61
N ILE A 356 -12.71 -24.46 32.00
CA ILE A 356 -11.74 -24.19 33.06
C ILE A 356 -12.20 -24.81 34.38
N SER A 357 -13.49 -24.71 34.71
CA SER A 357 -14.06 -25.30 35.92
C SER A 357 -13.95 -26.83 35.92
N ILE A 358 -14.25 -27.49 34.79
CA ILE A 358 -14.07 -28.94 34.64
C ILE A 358 -12.60 -29.33 34.79
N MET A 359 -11.67 -28.60 34.16
CA MET A 359 -10.24 -28.87 34.29
C MET A 359 -9.75 -28.74 35.72
N MET A 360 -10.23 -27.75 36.49
CA MET A 360 -9.91 -27.62 37.91
C MET A 360 -10.44 -28.79 38.74
N ILE A 361 -11.68 -29.24 38.48
CA ILE A 361 -12.28 -30.40 39.17
C ILE A 361 -11.46 -31.67 38.87
N LEU A 362 -11.10 -31.91 37.61
CA LEU A 362 -10.28 -33.06 37.22
C LEU A 362 -8.89 -33.02 37.85
N PHE A 363 -8.25 -31.84 37.89
CA PHE A 363 -6.95 -31.67 38.52
C PHE A 363 -7.00 -31.91 40.03
N LEU A 364 -8.01 -31.37 40.72
CA LEU A 364 -8.25 -31.60 42.15
C LEU A 364 -8.55 -33.08 42.43
N GLY A 365 -9.39 -33.71 41.62
CA GLY A 365 -9.69 -35.14 41.72
C GLY A 365 -8.44 -36.01 41.54
N TYR A 366 -7.59 -35.69 40.56
CA TYR A 366 -6.32 -36.37 40.36
C TYR A 366 -5.35 -36.16 41.53
N ALA A 367 -5.25 -34.94 42.07
CA ALA A 367 -4.40 -34.64 43.21
C ALA A 367 -4.85 -35.36 44.49
N LEU A 368 -6.17 -35.54 44.67
CA LEU A 368 -6.74 -36.32 45.78
C LEU A 368 -6.49 -37.82 45.61
N LEU A 369 -6.63 -38.37 44.41
CA LEU A 369 -6.36 -39.80 44.13
C LEU A 369 -4.87 -40.17 44.27
N LYS A 370 -3.97 -39.19 44.19
CA LYS A 370 -2.52 -39.40 44.33
C LYS A 370 -2.05 -39.40 45.80
N LYS A 371 -2.87 -38.91 46.74
CA LYS A 371 -2.61 -38.98 48.18
C LYS A 371 -3.20 -40.25 48.76
#